data_AF-A0A7J7L9Y0-F1
#
_entry.id   AF-A0A7J7L9Y0-F1
#
_cell.length_a   1.000
_cell.length_b   1.000
_cell.length_c   1.000
_cell.angle_alpha   90.00
_cell.angle_beta   90.00
_cell.angle_gamma   90.00
#
_symmetry.space_group_name_H-M   'P 1'
#
loop_
_entity.id
_entity.type
_entity.pdbx_description
1 polymer ?
#
loop_
_entity_poly.entity_id
_entity_poly.type
_entity_poly.pdbx_seq_one_letter_code
_entity_poly.pdbx_strand_id
1 'polypeptide(L)'
;MTWGLACFCYGRRRRRGIQCGVVIFIILPDSTNSIYVYRSEEELSELQDDFLWAFGILRSRTFSRLRGQDLVLIPLADLVYQPRLKNYYRRLCLGDQRRGLFSRDLVFTLRTPVSVKAGEQVLIQYDLGKSNAEFALDYGFIESRLDRNIFTLTLGIPESDPFYGDKLDIAESNGLAETANFDFVLGQSLPPKMLPYLRLVALGGTDAFLLESIFRNSIWDHLELPISQSNEELICRVVRDACKAALSGYKTTIEEDEKLLDGGNVLDPRLEIAIGIRVGEKKVLEQIDGIFKDREVELDEFEYYQERRLKDLGLAGEQGDIIFWEPK
;
A
#
# COMPACT_ATOMS: atom_id res chain seq x y z
N MET A 1 -19.08 4.25 -14.50
CA MET A 1 -20.16 3.48 -13.84
C MET A 1 -19.75 3.32 -12.38
N THR A 2 -20.59 3.65 -11.40
CA THR A 2 -20.24 3.48 -9.99
C THR A 2 -20.39 2.00 -9.59
N TRP A 3 -19.54 1.50 -8.69
CA TRP A 3 -19.51 0.10 -8.24
C TRP A 3 -20.90 -0.41 -7.80
N GLY A 4 -21.66 0.39 -7.07
CA GLY A 4 -23.01 0.02 -6.61
C GLY A 4 -24.00 -0.22 -7.76
N LEU A 5 -23.92 0.57 -8.84
CA LEU A 5 -24.78 0.37 -10.02
C LEU A 5 -24.40 -0.91 -10.77
N ALA A 6 -23.11 -1.23 -10.85
CA ALA A 6 -22.63 -2.46 -11.45
C ALA A 6 -23.09 -3.70 -10.66
N CYS A 7 -22.95 -3.71 -9.33
CA CYS A 7 -23.41 -4.80 -8.47
C CYS A 7 -24.92 -5.05 -8.63
N PHE A 8 -25.72 -3.98 -8.59
CA PHE A 8 -27.18 -4.06 -8.76
C PHE A 8 -27.57 -4.61 -10.14
N CYS A 9 -26.94 -4.12 -11.21
CA CYS A 9 -27.17 -4.63 -12.56
C CYS A 9 -26.80 -6.11 -12.69
N TYR A 10 -25.72 -6.55 -12.04
CA TYR A 10 -25.22 -7.92 -12.13
C TYR A 10 -26.11 -8.91 -11.37
N GLY A 11 -26.46 -8.61 -10.11
CA GLY A 11 -27.41 -9.41 -9.33
C GLY A 11 -28.79 -9.49 -10.00
N ARG A 12 -29.29 -8.39 -10.54
CA ARG A 12 -30.57 -8.36 -11.28
C ARG A 12 -30.54 -9.20 -12.56
N ARG A 13 -29.40 -9.29 -13.26
CA ARG A 13 -29.25 -10.12 -14.46
C ARG A 13 -29.14 -11.60 -14.13
N ARG A 14 -28.48 -11.98 -13.03
CA ARG A 14 -28.46 -13.36 -12.50
C ARG A 14 -29.88 -13.89 -12.28
N ARG A 15 -30.73 -13.12 -11.60
CA ARG A 15 -32.13 -13.50 -11.30
C ARG A 15 -33.04 -13.60 -12.54
N ARG A 16 -32.74 -12.86 -13.62
CA ARG A 16 -33.61 -12.75 -14.80
C ARG A 16 -33.33 -13.75 -15.91
N GLY A 17 -32.25 -14.55 -15.83
CA GLY A 17 -31.95 -15.59 -16.83
C GLY A 17 -31.88 -15.09 -18.28
N ILE A 18 -31.40 -13.86 -18.52
CA ILE A 18 -31.42 -13.24 -19.85
C ILE A 18 -30.35 -13.87 -20.75
N GLN A 19 -30.79 -14.42 -21.90
CA GLN A 19 -30.04 -15.26 -22.86
C GLN A 19 -28.59 -14.83 -23.20
N CYS A 20 -28.29 -13.53 -23.26
CA CYS A 20 -26.93 -13.07 -23.62
C CYS A 20 -25.86 -13.24 -22.52
N GLY A 21 -26.24 -13.64 -21.29
CA GLY A 21 -25.31 -13.84 -20.17
C GLY A 21 -25.45 -15.16 -19.42
N VAL A 22 -26.46 -15.98 -19.74
CA VAL A 22 -26.81 -17.18 -18.96
C VAL A 22 -25.64 -18.16 -18.85
N VAL A 23 -24.90 -18.39 -19.93
CA VAL A 23 -23.74 -19.30 -19.94
C VAL A 23 -22.62 -18.79 -19.02
N ILE A 24 -22.44 -17.47 -18.92
CA ILE A 24 -21.40 -16.86 -18.06
C ILE A 24 -21.77 -17.02 -16.60
N PHE A 25 -23.02 -16.73 -16.24
CA PHE A 25 -23.49 -16.88 -14.86
C PHE A 25 -23.46 -18.31 -14.33
N ILE A 26 -23.51 -19.32 -15.23
CA ILE A 26 -23.37 -20.73 -14.86
C ILE A 26 -21.90 -21.12 -14.61
N ILE A 27 -20.95 -20.48 -15.29
CA ILE A 27 -19.51 -20.80 -15.18
C ILE A 27 -18.86 -20.06 -14.00
N LEU A 28 -19.47 -18.97 -13.54
CA LEU A 28 -18.97 -18.21 -12.42
C LEU A 28 -19.16 -18.95 -11.10
N PRO A 29 -18.15 -18.91 -10.21
CA PRO A 29 -18.25 -19.60 -8.94
C PRO A 29 -19.29 -18.92 -8.04
N ASP A 30 -19.98 -19.74 -7.24
CA ASP A 30 -20.93 -19.24 -6.24
C ASP A 30 -20.23 -18.52 -5.08
N SER A 31 -18.93 -18.77 -4.87
CA SER A 31 -18.10 -18.10 -3.89
C SER A 31 -16.62 -18.03 -4.28
N THR A 32 -15.89 -17.11 -3.64
CA THR A 32 -14.42 -17.05 -3.69
C THR A 32 -13.88 -17.11 -2.27
N ASN A 33 -12.58 -17.33 -2.11
CA ASN A 33 -11.90 -17.24 -0.81
C ASN A 33 -11.58 -15.79 -0.40
N SER A 34 -12.19 -14.80 -1.07
CA SER A 34 -12.09 -13.39 -0.69
C SER A 34 -12.61 -13.17 0.73
N ILE A 35 -11.86 -12.36 1.49
CA ILE A 35 -12.14 -12.03 2.90
C ILE A 35 -13.49 -11.30 3.05
N TYR A 36 -13.97 -10.58 2.04
CA TYR A 36 -15.19 -9.76 2.12
C TYR A 36 -16.51 -10.53 2.13
N VAL A 37 -16.54 -11.76 1.61
CA VAL A 37 -17.78 -12.26 1.00
C VAL A 37 -18.42 -13.41 1.79
N TYR A 38 -17.70 -14.12 2.67
CA TYR A 38 -18.25 -15.30 3.35
C TYR A 38 -17.68 -15.48 4.77
N ARG A 39 -17.94 -14.51 5.66
CA ARG A 39 -17.82 -14.75 7.09
C ARG A 39 -19.12 -15.41 7.55
N SER A 40 -19.02 -16.52 8.28
CA SER A 40 -20.17 -17.21 8.84
C SER A 40 -20.73 -16.39 10.01
N GLU A 41 -21.53 -15.38 9.71
CA GLU A 41 -22.47 -14.81 10.68
C GLU A 41 -23.87 -15.06 10.14
N GLU A 42 -24.67 -15.71 10.98
CA GLU A 42 -26.02 -16.16 10.68
C GLU A 42 -26.94 -14.96 10.40
N GLU A 43 -27.80 -15.11 9.38
CA GLU A 43 -28.87 -14.20 8.94
C GLU A 43 -28.47 -12.93 8.16
N LEU A 44 -28.00 -13.10 6.92
CA LEU A 44 -28.08 -12.05 5.90
C LEU A 44 -29.30 -12.28 4.99
N SER A 45 -30.06 -11.22 4.70
CA SER A 45 -31.19 -11.31 3.76
C SER A 45 -30.72 -11.73 2.35
N GLU A 46 -31.53 -12.47 1.60
CA GLU A 46 -31.20 -12.93 0.22
C GLU A 46 -30.75 -11.81 -0.74
N LEU A 47 -31.12 -10.55 -0.46
CA LEU A 47 -30.70 -9.38 -1.25
C LEU A 47 -29.24 -8.99 -0.98
N GLN A 48 -28.76 -9.21 0.24
CA GLN A 48 -27.40 -8.93 0.67
C GLN A 48 -26.43 -9.98 0.11
N ASP A 49 -26.83 -11.25 0.06
CA ASP A 49 -26.02 -12.32 -0.53
C ASP A 49 -25.78 -12.11 -2.02
N ASP A 50 -26.81 -11.70 -2.77
CA ASP A 50 -26.65 -11.39 -4.18
C ASP A 50 -25.78 -10.15 -4.43
N PHE A 51 -25.84 -9.16 -3.54
CA PHE A 51 -24.98 -7.99 -3.62
C PHE A 51 -23.52 -8.37 -3.34
N LEU A 52 -23.26 -9.14 -2.29
CA LEU A 52 -21.93 -9.61 -1.92
C LEU A 52 -21.33 -10.52 -2.99
N TRP A 53 -22.13 -11.43 -3.55
CA TRP A 53 -21.72 -12.25 -4.69
C TRP A 53 -21.36 -11.38 -5.90
N ALA A 54 -22.23 -10.43 -6.28
CA ALA A 54 -21.97 -9.54 -7.40
C ALA A 54 -20.72 -8.68 -7.17
N PHE A 55 -20.53 -8.19 -5.95
CA PHE A 55 -19.35 -7.44 -5.55
C PHE A 55 -18.08 -8.29 -5.65
N GLY A 56 -18.10 -9.52 -5.13
CA GLY A 56 -17.00 -10.46 -5.22
C GLY A 56 -16.62 -10.81 -6.67
N ILE A 57 -17.61 -11.05 -7.53
CA ILE A 57 -17.38 -11.28 -8.97
C ILE A 57 -16.76 -10.05 -9.62
N LEU A 58 -17.32 -8.86 -9.41
CA LEU A 58 -16.79 -7.65 -10.03
C LEU A 58 -15.36 -7.36 -9.55
N ARG A 59 -15.06 -7.57 -8.28
CA ARG A 59 -13.75 -7.28 -7.70
C ARG A 59 -12.67 -8.27 -8.15
N SER A 60 -13.02 -9.56 -8.26
CA SER A 60 -12.09 -10.63 -8.63
C SER A 60 -11.90 -10.83 -10.13
N ARG A 61 -12.85 -10.39 -10.99
CA ARG A 61 -12.86 -10.73 -12.42
C ARG A 61 -12.87 -9.56 -13.38
N THR A 62 -13.00 -8.33 -12.90
CA THR A 62 -12.96 -7.16 -13.79
C THR A 62 -11.53 -6.80 -14.17
N PHE A 63 -11.39 -6.33 -15.40
CA PHE A 63 -10.17 -5.74 -15.91
C PHE A 63 -10.25 -4.22 -15.75
N SER A 64 -9.23 -3.66 -15.09
CA SER A 64 -8.99 -2.23 -14.97
C SER A 64 -7.88 -1.79 -15.93
N ARG A 65 -7.71 -0.47 -16.09
CA ARG A 65 -6.66 0.16 -16.93
C ARG A 65 -6.80 -0.12 -18.44
N LEU A 66 -8.04 -0.25 -18.95
CA LEU A 66 -8.32 -0.44 -20.38
C LEU A 66 -8.81 0.86 -21.03
N ARG A 67 -7.91 1.69 -21.58
CA ARG A 67 -8.22 2.93 -22.35
C ARG A 67 -9.35 3.78 -21.74
N GLY A 68 -9.26 4.14 -20.46
CA GLY A 68 -10.26 4.97 -19.77
C GLY A 68 -11.50 4.21 -19.27
N GLN A 69 -11.51 2.88 -19.37
CA GLN A 69 -12.45 2.01 -18.68
C GLN A 69 -11.75 1.31 -17.51
N ASP A 70 -12.27 1.54 -16.31
CA ASP A 70 -11.69 1.01 -15.07
C ASP A 70 -12.36 -0.28 -14.58
N LEU A 71 -13.52 -0.64 -15.15
CA LEU A 71 -14.31 -1.78 -14.70
C LEU A 71 -14.98 -2.46 -15.89
N VAL A 72 -14.32 -3.49 -16.44
CA VAL A 72 -14.81 -4.26 -17.59
C VAL A 72 -14.77 -5.75 -17.26
N LEU A 73 -15.92 -6.42 -17.30
CA LEU A 73 -15.98 -7.88 -17.23
C LEU A 73 -15.97 -8.44 -18.66
N ILE A 74 -14.99 -9.29 -18.96
CA ILE A 74 -14.81 -9.86 -20.29
C ILE A 74 -14.93 -11.38 -20.19
N PRO A 75 -16.07 -11.94 -20.60
CA PRO A 75 -16.28 -13.38 -20.61
C PRO A 75 -15.15 -14.13 -21.30
N LEU A 76 -14.83 -15.33 -20.81
CA LEU A 76 -13.74 -16.21 -21.27
C LEU A 76 -12.35 -15.71 -20.88
N ALA A 77 -12.08 -14.41 -21.04
CA ALA A 77 -10.80 -13.82 -20.63
C ALA A 77 -10.63 -13.80 -19.11
N ASP A 78 -11.73 -13.77 -18.35
CA ASP A 78 -11.76 -13.80 -16.89
C ASP A 78 -11.42 -15.17 -16.28
N LEU A 79 -11.30 -16.23 -17.10
CA LEU A 79 -10.90 -17.57 -16.66
C LEU A 79 -9.39 -17.74 -16.56
N VAL A 80 -8.60 -16.79 -17.07
CA VAL A 80 -7.14 -16.89 -17.10
C VAL A 80 -6.57 -16.56 -15.73
N TYR A 81 -5.78 -17.48 -15.17
CA TYR A 81 -5.31 -17.44 -13.79
C TYR A 81 -3.93 -16.78 -13.63
N GLN A 82 -3.60 -16.30 -12.42
CA GLN A 82 -2.28 -15.78 -12.08
C GLN A 82 -1.40 -16.82 -11.39
N PRO A 83 -0.14 -17.04 -11.82
CA PRO A 83 0.75 -17.95 -11.11
C PRO A 83 1.12 -17.37 -9.74
N ARG A 84 1.24 -18.22 -8.73
CA ARG A 84 1.79 -17.86 -7.41
C ARG A 84 3.29 -17.45 -7.43
N LEU A 85 3.99 -17.57 -8.57
CA LEU A 85 5.46 -17.72 -8.57
C LEU A 85 6.26 -17.02 -9.68
N LYS A 86 5.69 -16.27 -10.64
CA LYS A 86 6.51 -15.73 -11.76
C LYS A 86 6.13 -14.32 -12.21
N ASN A 87 7.15 -13.46 -12.33
CA ASN A 87 7.09 -12.13 -12.94
C ASN A 87 6.88 -12.26 -14.46
N TYR A 88 5.63 -12.19 -14.91
CA TYR A 88 5.31 -12.09 -16.33
C TYR A 88 4.66 -10.74 -16.62
N TYR A 89 5.23 -9.97 -17.55
CA TYR A 89 4.66 -8.69 -17.96
C TYR A 89 3.43 -8.90 -18.82
N ARG A 90 2.27 -8.48 -18.33
CA ARG A 90 1.01 -8.53 -19.07
C ARG A 90 1.00 -7.52 -20.22
N ARG A 91 0.55 -7.92 -21.41
CA ARG A 91 0.12 -6.97 -22.46
C ARG A 91 -1.36 -7.18 -22.77
N LEU A 92 -2.21 -6.36 -22.17
CA LEU A 92 -3.61 -6.22 -22.55
C LEU A 92 -3.77 -5.13 -23.58
N CYS A 93 -4.57 -5.37 -24.61
CA CYS A 93 -4.95 -4.33 -25.54
C CYS A 93 -6.45 -4.41 -25.82
N LEU A 94 -7.16 -3.33 -25.51
CA LEU A 94 -8.46 -3.07 -26.08
C LEU A 94 -8.21 -2.37 -27.42
N GLY A 95 -8.56 -3.05 -28.51
CA GLY A 95 -8.32 -2.57 -29.86
C GLY A 95 -9.62 -2.45 -30.63
N ASP A 96 -9.68 -1.44 -31.50
CA ASP A 96 -10.71 -1.39 -32.52
C ASP A 96 -10.28 -2.33 -33.65
N GLN A 97 -10.98 -3.44 -33.83
CA GLN A 97 -10.77 -4.26 -35.01
C GLN A 97 -11.74 -3.80 -36.09
N ARG A 98 -11.21 -3.25 -37.18
CA ARG A 98 -12.04 -2.89 -38.34
C ARG A 98 -12.49 -4.17 -39.05
N ARG A 99 -13.78 -4.46 -38.99
CA ARG A 99 -14.42 -5.45 -39.86
C ARG A 99 -15.22 -4.67 -40.92
N GLY A 100 -14.59 -4.40 -42.06
CA GLY A 100 -15.21 -3.69 -43.19
C GLY A 100 -15.20 -2.16 -43.09
N LEU A 101 -15.89 -1.50 -44.04
CA LEU A 101 -15.86 -0.05 -44.26
C LEU A 101 -16.69 0.78 -43.26
N PHE A 102 -17.62 0.18 -42.51
CA PHE A 102 -18.61 0.91 -41.70
C PHE A 102 -18.84 0.42 -40.27
N SER A 103 -18.23 -0.70 -39.83
CA SER A 103 -18.41 -1.23 -38.47
C SER A 103 -17.08 -1.28 -37.71
N ARG A 104 -17.04 -0.58 -36.56
CA ARG A 104 -15.96 -0.72 -35.57
C ARG A 104 -16.46 -1.67 -34.49
N ASP A 105 -16.02 -2.92 -34.54
CA ASP A 105 -16.24 -3.85 -33.45
C ASP A 105 -15.13 -3.63 -32.41
N LEU A 106 -15.53 -3.39 -31.17
CA LEU A 106 -14.60 -3.30 -30.05
C LEU A 106 -14.16 -4.73 -29.71
N VAL A 107 -12.86 -5.03 -29.86
CA VAL A 107 -12.31 -6.36 -29.61
C VAL A 107 -11.31 -6.30 -28.47
N PHE A 108 -11.53 -7.14 -27.46
CA PHE A 108 -10.54 -7.37 -26.42
C PHE A 108 -9.52 -8.41 -26.87
N THR A 109 -8.25 -8.02 -26.85
CA THR A 109 -7.14 -8.92 -27.20
C THR A 109 -6.30 -9.22 -25.96
N LEU A 110 -6.30 -10.49 -25.56
CA LEU A 110 -5.41 -11.02 -24.53
C LEU A 110 -4.21 -11.71 -25.18
N ARG A 111 -2.98 -11.28 -24.83
CA ARG A 111 -1.75 -11.94 -25.27
C ARG A 111 -0.93 -12.37 -24.06
N THR A 112 -0.55 -13.64 -24.02
CA THR A 112 0.47 -14.11 -23.07
C THR A 112 1.85 -13.65 -23.56
N PRO A 113 2.68 -13.07 -22.69
CA PRO A 113 4.07 -12.74 -23.02
C PRO A 113 4.97 -13.97 -23.16
N VAL A 114 4.50 -15.15 -22.76
CA VAL A 114 5.31 -16.36 -22.62
C VAL A 114 4.80 -17.47 -23.53
N SER A 115 5.72 -18.20 -24.15
CA SER A 115 5.42 -19.41 -24.91
C SER A 115 4.91 -20.51 -23.98
N VAL A 116 3.71 -21.02 -24.24
CA VAL A 116 3.06 -22.09 -23.48
C VAL A 116 3.01 -23.34 -24.36
N LYS A 117 3.39 -24.50 -23.83
CA LYS A 117 3.32 -25.77 -24.60
C LYS A 117 1.87 -26.28 -24.66
N ALA A 118 1.57 -27.11 -25.65
CA ALA A 118 0.28 -27.79 -25.72
C ALA A 118 0.06 -28.62 -24.45
N GLY A 119 -1.09 -28.42 -23.79
CA GLY A 119 -1.44 -29.05 -22.52
C GLY A 119 -1.05 -28.27 -21.25
N GLU A 120 -0.26 -27.20 -21.37
CA GLU A 120 0.06 -26.31 -20.24
C GLU A 120 -0.97 -25.19 -20.08
N GLN A 121 -1.13 -24.69 -18.85
CA GLN A 121 -2.07 -23.61 -18.54
C GLN A 121 -1.53 -22.26 -19.03
N VAL A 122 -2.41 -21.46 -19.64
CA VAL A 122 -2.13 -20.05 -19.96
C VAL A 122 -2.34 -19.20 -18.72
N LEU A 123 -1.34 -18.41 -18.34
CA LEU A 123 -1.33 -17.61 -17.11
C LEU A 123 -1.04 -16.14 -17.39
N ILE A 124 -1.51 -15.25 -16.51
CA ILE A 124 -1.29 -13.79 -16.59
C ILE A 124 -0.93 -13.19 -15.23
N GLN A 125 -0.21 -12.08 -15.21
CA GLN A 125 -0.04 -11.28 -13.99
C GLN A 125 -1.22 -10.31 -13.84
N TYR A 126 -2.02 -10.41 -12.79
CA TYR A 126 -3.15 -9.51 -12.52
C TYR A 126 -2.65 -8.11 -12.15
N ASP A 127 -1.76 -8.01 -11.15
CA ASP A 127 -1.12 -6.74 -10.79
C ASP A 127 0.29 -6.95 -10.22
N LEU A 128 1.22 -6.05 -10.55
CA LEU A 128 2.56 -6.01 -9.96
C LEU A 128 2.63 -5.08 -8.75
N GLY A 129 1.69 -4.15 -8.60
CA GLY A 129 1.65 -3.21 -7.48
C GLY A 129 0.88 -3.69 -6.26
N LYS A 130 0.11 -4.79 -6.37
CA LYS A 130 -0.76 -5.23 -5.27
C LYS A 130 -0.01 -6.00 -4.16
N SER A 131 -0.44 -5.79 -2.92
CA SER A 131 0.03 -6.54 -1.75
C SER A 131 -0.68 -7.89 -1.60
N ASN A 132 -0.16 -8.76 -0.72
CA ASN A 132 -0.82 -9.99 -0.33
C ASN A 132 -2.17 -9.74 0.37
N ALA A 133 -2.28 -8.66 1.15
CA ALA A 133 -3.56 -8.26 1.74
C ALA A 133 -4.59 -7.93 0.65
N GLU A 134 -4.18 -7.18 -0.39
CA GLU A 134 -5.06 -6.87 -1.52
C GLU A 134 -5.37 -8.10 -2.38
N PHE A 135 -4.42 -9.02 -2.60
CA PHE A 135 -4.70 -10.25 -3.34
C PHE A 135 -5.69 -11.16 -2.60
N ALA A 136 -5.53 -11.30 -1.29
CA ALA A 136 -6.44 -12.08 -0.46
C ALA A 136 -7.85 -11.48 -0.47
N LEU A 137 -7.92 -10.15 -0.43
CA LEU A 137 -9.15 -9.38 -0.44
C LEU A 137 -9.84 -9.43 -1.81
N ASP A 138 -9.12 -9.21 -2.90
CA ASP A 138 -9.69 -9.09 -4.23
C ASP A 138 -9.95 -10.44 -4.90
N TYR A 139 -9.09 -11.43 -4.68
CA TYR A 139 -9.09 -12.69 -5.44
C TYR A 139 -9.14 -13.95 -4.57
N GLY A 140 -8.88 -13.85 -3.27
CA GLY A 140 -8.89 -15.00 -2.37
C GLY A 140 -7.68 -15.92 -2.54
N PHE A 141 -6.49 -15.36 -2.80
CA PHE A 141 -5.21 -16.07 -2.73
C PHE A 141 -4.09 -15.11 -2.31
N ILE A 142 -2.92 -15.65 -1.96
CA ILE A 142 -1.70 -14.89 -1.69
C ILE A 142 -0.52 -15.47 -2.48
N GLU A 143 0.54 -14.69 -2.64
CA GLU A 143 1.81 -15.13 -3.22
C GLU A 143 2.84 -15.39 -2.11
N SER A 144 3.74 -16.35 -2.34
CA SER A 144 4.83 -16.67 -1.40
C SER A 144 5.99 -15.68 -1.43
N ARG A 145 5.90 -14.64 -2.27
CA ARG A 145 6.99 -13.66 -2.42
C ARG A 145 6.99 -12.67 -1.25
N LEU A 146 8.20 -12.36 -0.79
CA LEU A 146 8.40 -11.45 0.34
C LEU A 146 8.02 -10.00 -0.01
N ASP A 147 8.24 -9.57 -1.25
CA ASP A 147 7.95 -8.21 -1.73
C ASP A 147 6.44 -7.91 -1.86
N ARG A 148 5.59 -8.90 -1.57
CA ARG A 148 4.13 -8.76 -1.50
C ARG A 148 3.61 -8.54 -0.09
N ASN A 149 4.45 -8.77 0.92
CA ASN A 149 4.10 -8.50 2.31
C ASN A 149 4.29 -7.01 2.54
N ILE A 150 3.16 -6.30 2.64
CA ILE A 150 3.11 -4.87 2.84
C ILE A 150 2.30 -4.59 4.09
N PHE A 151 2.81 -3.71 4.95
CA PHE A 151 2.07 -3.14 6.06
C PHE A 151 1.93 -1.64 5.85
N THR A 152 0.72 -1.08 6.00
CA THR A 152 0.50 0.36 5.84
C THR A 152 0.40 1.02 7.21
N LEU A 153 1.29 1.97 7.49
CA LEU A 153 1.24 2.78 8.70
C LEU A 153 0.56 4.11 8.38
N THR A 154 -0.49 4.42 9.13
CA THR A 154 -1.21 5.69 9.03
C THR A 154 -0.68 6.66 10.09
N LEU A 155 -0.15 7.79 9.65
CA LEU A 155 0.34 8.88 10.50
C LEU A 155 -0.56 10.10 10.32
N GLY A 156 -0.87 10.77 11.43
CA GLY A 156 -1.70 11.96 11.43
C GLY A 156 -1.10 13.08 12.28
N ILE A 157 -1.34 14.33 11.87
CA ILE A 157 -1.10 15.50 12.72
C ILE A 157 -2.34 15.67 13.60
N PRO A 158 -2.23 15.57 14.93
CA PRO A 158 -3.41 15.64 15.79
C PRO A 158 -3.95 17.09 15.85
N GLU A 159 -5.27 17.27 15.74
CA GLU A 159 -5.93 18.58 15.87
C GLU A 159 -5.67 19.27 17.21
N SER A 160 -5.33 18.49 18.24
CA SER A 160 -4.95 19.00 19.57
C SER A 160 -3.54 19.60 19.62
N ASP A 161 -2.75 19.49 18.55
CA ASP A 161 -1.40 20.05 18.48
C ASP A 161 -1.44 21.59 18.51
N PRO A 162 -0.70 22.26 19.42
CA PRO A 162 -0.63 23.72 19.44
C PRO A 162 -0.19 24.35 18.12
N PHE A 163 0.56 23.61 17.31
CA PHE A 163 1.10 24.04 16.02
C PHE A 163 0.39 23.38 14.83
N TYR A 164 -0.83 22.85 15.03
CA TYR A 164 -1.58 22.11 14.02
C TYR A 164 -1.64 22.83 12.66
N GLY A 165 -2.02 24.11 12.64
CA GLY A 165 -2.18 24.87 11.40
C GLY A 165 -0.88 25.03 10.61
N ASP A 166 0.23 25.30 11.28
CA ASP A 166 1.54 25.45 10.63
C ASP A 166 2.05 24.10 10.10
N LYS A 167 1.92 23.03 10.90
CA LYS A 167 2.32 21.67 10.50
C LYS A 167 1.51 21.17 9.31
N LEU A 168 0.20 21.40 9.31
CA LEU A 168 -0.69 21.00 8.22
C LEU A 168 -0.31 21.71 6.92
N ASP A 169 -0.10 23.02 6.97
CA ASP A 169 0.31 23.80 5.80
C ASP A 169 1.65 23.29 5.22
N ILE A 170 2.62 22.97 6.08
CA ILE A 170 3.90 22.39 5.66
C ILE A 170 3.71 21.01 5.02
N ALA A 171 2.86 20.16 5.59
CA ALA A 171 2.55 18.84 5.04
C ALA A 171 1.91 18.97 3.64
N GLU A 172 0.89 19.82 3.50
CA GLU A 172 0.17 20.05 2.25
C GLU A 172 1.07 20.63 1.16
N SER A 173 1.91 21.59 1.52
CA SER A 173 2.91 22.19 0.63
C SER A 173 3.90 21.15 0.07
N ASN A 174 4.09 20.03 0.77
CA ASN A 174 4.98 18.93 0.37
C ASN A 174 4.22 17.70 -0.17
N GLY A 175 2.93 17.87 -0.50
CA GLY A 175 2.09 16.85 -1.13
C GLY A 175 1.68 15.72 -0.19
N LEU A 176 1.59 15.99 1.11
CA LEU A 176 1.02 15.10 2.12
C LEU A 176 -0.25 15.73 2.69
N ALA A 177 -1.21 14.92 3.10
CA ALA A 177 -2.40 15.40 3.80
C ALA A 177 -2.17 15.39 5.32
N GLU A 178 -3.14 15.90 6.06
CA GLU A 178 -3.23 15.77 7.53
C GLU A 178 -3.03 14.34 8.02
N THR A 179 -3.57 13.38 7.27
CA THR A 179 -3.39 11.94 7.48
C THR A 179 -2.70 11.35 6.26
N ALA A 180 -1.53 10.76 6.47
CA ALA A 180 -0.70 10.16 5.44
C ALA A 180 -0.54 8.65 5.69
N ASN A 181 -0.65 7.88 4.61
CA ASN A 181 -0.46 6.43 4.62
C ASN A 181 0.91 6.10 4.02
N PHE A 182 1.70 5.32 4.73
CA PHE A 182 3.03 4.89 4.32
C PHE A 182 3.07 3.37 4.22
N ASP A 183 3.38 2.86 3.03
CA ASP A 183 3.45 1.42 2.77
C ASP A 183 4.87 0.89 3.00
N PHE A 184 4.99 -0.12 3.86
CA PHE A 184 6.25 -0.77 4.19
C PHE A 184 6.32 -2.13 3.54
N VAL A 185 7.29 -2.31 2.65
CA VAL A 185 7.52 -3.58 1.98
C VAL A 185 8.60 -4.34 2.73
N LEU A 186 8.34 -5.63 3.00
CA LEU A 186 9.34 -6.50 3.62
C LEU A 186 10.63 -6.54 2.78
N GLY A 187 11.77 -6.32 3.43
CA GLY A 187 13.10 -6.27 2.81
C GLY A 187 13.47 -4.96 2.12
N GLN A 188 12.61 -3.93 2.15
CA GLN A 188 12.91 -2.61 1.61
C GLN A 188 13.17 -1.58 2.71
N SER A 189 13.83 -0.47 2.34
CA SER A 189 14.06 0.68 3.22
C SER A 189 12.76 1.44 3.53
N LEU A 190 12.81 2.32 4.54
CA LEU A 190 11.69 3.19 4.89
C LEU A 190 11.24 4.06 3.68
N PRO A 191 9.93 4.35 3.57
CA PRO A 191 9.43 5.30 2.58
C PRO A 191 10.08 6.69 2.76
N PRO A 192 10.53 7.37 1.69
CA PRO A 192 11.40 8.55 1.80
C PRO A 192 10.74 9.72 2.54
N LYS A 193 9.42 9.88 2.41
CA LYS A 193 8.66 10.97 3.06
C LYS A 193 8.25 10.67 4.51
N MET A 194 8.45 9.44 4.98
CA MET A 194 7.97 9.03 6.31
C MET A 194 8.75 9.71 7.44
N LEU A 195 10.09 9.69 7.38
CA LEU A 195 10.92 10.29 8.43
C LEU A 195 10.71 11.81 8.54
N PRO A 196 10.71 12.60 7.45
CA PRO A 196 10.37 14.02 7.52
C PRO A 196 8.99 14.27 8.13
N TYR A 197 8.00 13.45 7.78
CA TYR A 197 6.65 13.59 8.31
C TYR A 197 6.58 13.26 9.81
N LEU A 198 7.24 12.20 10.27
CA LEU A 198 7.34 11.88 11.70
C LEU A 198 8.02 12.99 12.48
N ARG A 199 9.09 13.57 11.94
CA ARG A 199 9.79 14.71 12.54
C ARG A 199 8.91 15.93 12.65
N LEU A 200 8.11 16.22 11.62
CA LEU A 200 7.12 17.29 11.63
C LEU A 200 6.05 17.06 12.69
N VAL A 201 5.51 15.84 12.78
CA VAL A 201 4.51 15.47 13.80
C VAL A 201 5.10 15.63 15.21
N ALA A 202 6.32 15.15 15.43
CA ALA A 202 7.04 15.25 16.69
C ALA A 202 7.60 16.65 17.00
N LEU A 203 7.51 17.60 16.06
CA LEU A 203 8.10 18.93 16.22
C LEU A 203 7.38 19.73 17.30
N GLY A 204 8.12 20.28 18.25
CA GLY A 204 7.53 21.07 19.33
C GLY A 204 8.58 21.57 20.30
N GLY A 205 8.12 22.28 21.33
CA GLY A 205 9.00 22.76 22.40
C GLY A 205 10.18 23.59 21.88
N THR A 206 11.40 23.08 22.08
CA THR A 206 12.65 23.75 21.70
C THR A 206 12.86 23.87 20.19
N ASP A 207 12.22 23.00 19.40
CA ASP A 207 12.40 22.96 17.93
C ASP A 207 11.30 23.70 17.18
N ALA A 208 10.32 24.26 17.90
CA ALA A 208 9.18 24.97 17.32
C ALA A 208 9.58 26.21 16.50
N PHE A 209 10.77 26.77 16.71
CA PHE A 209 11.28 27.90 15.91
C PHE A 209 11.38 27.55 14.41
N LEU A 210 11.51 26.26 14.05
CA LEU A 210 11.52 25.82 12.65
C LEU A 210 10.17 26.01 11.95
N LEU A 211 9.09 26.22 12.69
CA LEU A 211 7.76 26.52 12.16
C LEU A 211 7.57 28.01 11.82
N GLU A 212 8.53 28.86 12.16
CA GLU A 212 8.44 30.28 11.84
C GLU A 212 8.50 30.54 10.32
N SER A 213 7.87 31.63 9.90
CA SER A 213 7.75 32.03 8.49
C SER A 213 9.07 32.11 7.71
N ILE A 214 10.20 32.34 8.39
CA ILE A 214 11.54 32.41 7.79
C ILE A 214 11.94 31.05 7.19
N PHE A 215 11.50 29.95 7.81
CA PHE A 215 11.84 28.59 7.42
C PHE A 215 10.78 27.93 6.52
N ARG A 216 9.63 28.56 6.27
CA ARG A 216 8.52 27.99 5.47
C ARG A 216 8.97 27.31 4.17
N ASN A 217 9.93 27.91 3.47
CA ASN A 217 10.41 27.40 2.17
C ASN A 217 11.53 26.37 2.27
N SER A 218 12.20 26.24 3.42
CA SER A 218 13.34 25.34 3.62
C SER A 218 13.11 24.30 4.72
N ILE A 219 11.99 24.36 5.43
CA ILE A 219 11.73 23.50 6.57
C ILE A 219 11.75 22.03 6.15
N TRP A 220 11.17 21.69 5.00
CA TRP A 220 11.15 20.31 4.52
C TRP A 220 12.56 19.75 4.33
N ASP A 221 13.46 20.54 3.74
CA ASP A 221 14.88 20.17 3.58
C ASP A 221 15.56 19.95 4.95
N HIS A 222 15.18 20.73 5.97
CA HIS A 222 15.65 20.51 7.33
C HIS A 222 15.07 19.25 7.97
N LEU A 223 13.81 18.91 7.67
CA LEU A 223 13.12 17.70 8.14
C LEU A 223 13.66 16.43 7.46
N GLU A 224 14.33 16.52 6.30
CA GLU A 224 15.00 15.37 5.68
C GLU A 224 16.19 14.86 6.52
N LEU A 225 16.75 15.73 7.35
CA LEU A 225 17.84 15.41 8.28
C LEU A 225 17.35 15.43 9.74
N PRO A 226 18.09 14.80 10.68
CA PRO A 226 17.74 14.83 12.10
C PRO A 226 17.67 16.26 12.66
N ILE A 227 16.64 16.57 13.46
CA ILE A 227 16.43 17.94 13.98
C ILE A 227 17.13 18.11 15.31
N SER A 228 16.71 17.33 16.30
CA SER A 228 17.26 17.30 17.65
C SER A 228 17.21 15.87 18.19
N GLN A 229 18.06 15.59 19.19
CA GLN A 229 18.09 14.28 19.84
C GLN A 229 16.74 13.93 20.48
N SER A 230 16.10 14.90 21.15
CA SER A 230 14.79 14.69 21.77
C SER A 230 13.67 14.42 20.76
N ASN A 231 13.72 15.05 19.57
CA ASN A 231 12.77 14.80 18.50
C ASN A 231 12.94 13.38 17.92
N GLU A 232 14.17 12.96 17.61
CA GLU A 232 14.45 11.61 17.10
C GLU A 232 14.14 10.52 18.14
N GLU A 233 14.50 10.73 19.41
CA GLU A 233 14.19 9.80 20.49
C GLU A 233 12.68 9.60 20.65
N LEU A 234 11.89 10.69 20.58
CA LEU A 234 10.43 10.61 20.65
C LEU A 234 9.85 9.80 19.49
N ILE A 235 10.34 10.02 18.27
CA ILE A 235 9.91 9.29 17.08
C ILE A 235 10.22 7.79 17.23
N CYS A 236 11.46 7.45 17.58
CA CYS A 236 11.87 6.06 17.79
C CYS A 236 10.98 5.39 18.83
N ARG A 237 10.77 6.03 19.99
CA ARG A 237 9.93 5.49 21.05
C ARG A 237 8.49 5.25 20.58
N VAL A 238 7.85 6.25 19.97
CA VAL A 238 6.46 6.17 19.53
C VAL A 238 6.26 5.08 18.47
N VAL A 239 7.14 5.00 17.46
CA VAL A 239 7.03 4.00 16.40
C VAL A 239 7.26 2.59 16.96
N ARG A 240 8.25 2.40 17.83
CA ARG A 240 8.53 1.11 18.45
C ARG A 240 7.39 0.65 19.37
N ASP A 241 6.84 1.55 20.17
CA ASP A 241 5.71 1.24 21.04
C ASP A 241 4.46 0.90 20.22
N ALA A 242 4.22 1.59 19.11
CA ALA A 242 3.15 1.25 18.17
C ALA A 242 3.36 -0.13 17.52
N CYS A 243 4.59 -0.47 17.12
CA CYS A 243 4.91 -1.78 16.56
C CYS A 243 4.71 -2.89 17.59
N LYS A 244 5.17 -2.70 18.84
CA LYS A 244 4.96 -3.67 19.94
C LYS A 244 3.48 -3.83 20.26
N ALA A 245 2.72 -2.74 20.31
CA ALA A 245 1.28 -2.77 20.52
C ALA A 245 0.58 -3.56 19.40
N ALA A 246 0.90 -3.29 18.13
CA ALA A 246 0.38 -4.02 16.98
C ALA A 246 0.74 -5.51 17.03
N LEU A 247 1.99 -5.86 17.33
CA LEU A 247 2.46 -7.24 17.46
C LEU A 247 1.74 -8.00 18.59
N SER A 248 1.50 -7.35 19.73
CA SER A 248 0.76 -7.96 20.85
C SER A 248 -0.73 -8.20 20.57
N GLY A 249 -1.28 -7.57 19.52
CA GLY A 249 -2.64 -7.83 19.05
C GLY A 249 -2.81 -9.18 18.35
N TYR A 250 -1.71 -9.80 17.89
CA TYR A 250 -1.74 -11.13 17.27
C TYR A 250 -1.75 -12.22 18.34
N LYS A 251 -2.60 -13.23 18.15
CA LYS A 251 -2.76 -14.35 19.10
C LYS A 251 -1.65 -15.40 19.00
N THR A 252 -0.91 -15.42 17.90
CA THR A 252 0.10 -16.45 17.59
C THR A 252 1.43 -15.81 17.23
N THR A 253 2.54 -16.51 17.49
CA THR A 253 3.90 -16.03 17.14
C THR A 253 4.25 -16.36 15.69
N ILE A 254 5.34 -15.79 15.16
CA ILE A 254 5.78 -16.08 13.78
C ILE A 254 6.17 -17.56 13.66
N GLU A 255 6.88 -18.10 14.65
CA GLU A 255 7.38 -19.48 14.65
C GLU A 255 6.24 -20.50 14.72
N GLU A 256 5.19 -20.21 15.49
CA GLU A 256 3.98 -21.05 15.54
C GLU A 256 3.30 -21.11 14.17
N ASP A 257 3.21 -19.97 13.49
CA ASP A 257 2.55 -19.86 12.20
C ASP A 257 3.35 -20.51 11.07
N GLU A 258 4.67 -20.36 11.08
CA GLU A 258 5.56 -21.02 10.12
C GLU A 258 5.48 -22.54 10.29
N LYS A 259 5.45 -23.04 11.54
CA LYS A 259 5.24 -24.47 11.81
C LYS A 259 3.88 -24.97 11.31
N LEU A 260 2.84 -24.13 11.38
CA LEU A 260 1.51 -24.50 10.84
C LEU A 260 1.54 -24.60 9.31
N LEU A 261 2.27 -23.71 8.63
CA LEU A 261 2.45 -23.75 7.18
C LEU A 261 3.33 -24.94 6.74
N ASP A 262 4.39 -25.25 7.49
CA ASP A 262 5.34 -26.32 7.18
C ASP A 262 4.85 -27.71 7.60
N GLY A 263 3.84 -27.79 8.47
CA GLY A 263 3.39 -29.00 9.16
C GLY A 263 2.77 -30.09 8.28
N GLY A 264 2.82 -29.97 6.94
CA GLY A 264 2.41 -31.01 5.98
C GLY A 264 0.92 -31.38 5.98
N ASN A 265 0.13 -30.80 6.88
CA ASN A 265 -1.31 -30.98 6.95
C ASN A 265 -1.99 -30.16 5.86
N VAL A 266 -3.01 -30.73 5.23
CA VAL A 266 -3.86 -30.00 4.27
C VAL A 266 -4.65 -28.96 5.05
N LEU A 267 -4.18 -27.71 5.02
CA LEU A 267 -4.89 -26.58 5.61
C LEU A 267 -6.06 -26.17 4.69
N ASP A 268 -7.13 -25.68 5.31
CA ASP A 268 -8.17 -24.98 4.57
C ASP A 268 -7.56 -23.77 3.82
N PRO A 269 -7.87 -23.53 2.54
CA PRO A 269 -7.27 -22.44 1.78
C PRO A 269 -7.44 -21.05 2.42
N ARG A 270 -8.55 -20.81 3.14
CA ARG A 270 -8.77 -19.53 3.82
C ARG A 270 -7.89 -19.42 5.06
N LEU A 271 -7.69 -20.54 5.76
CA LEU A 271 -6.74 -20.62 6.85
C LEU A 271 -5.30 -20.40 6.36
N GLU A 272 -4.88 -21.04 5.26
CA GLU A 272 -3.56 -20.82 4.64
C GLU A 272 -3.33 -19.33 4.33
N ILE A 273 -4.33 -18.66 3.73
CA ILE A 273 -4.29 -17.22 3.43
C ILE A 273 -4.16 -16.39 4.72
N ALA A 274 -4.99 -16.65 5.72
CA ALA A 274 -4.97 -15.91 6.98
C ALA A 274 -3.62 -16.06 7.70
N ILE A 275 -3.04 -17.26 7.70
CA ILE A 275 -1.71 -17.53 8.28
C ILE A 275 -0.63 -16.82 7.47
N GLY A 276 -0.66 -16.89 6.15
CA GLY A 276 0.34 -16.22 5.30
C GLY A 276 0.34 -14.70 5.44
N ILE A 277 -0.84 -14.06 5.52
CA ILE A 277 -0.96 -12.61 5.72
C ILE A 277 -0.41 -12.21 7.09
N ARG A 278 -0.86 -12.86 8.17
CA ARG A 278 -0.43 -12.49 9.52
C ARG A 278 1.07 -12.69 9.74
N VAL A 279 1.66 -13.72 9.12
CA VAL A 279 3.12 -13.91 9.13
C VAL A 279 3.82 -12.77 8.39
N GLY A 280 3.31 -12.41 7.20
CA GLY A 280 3.83 -11.30 6.42
C GLY A 280 3.80 -9.97 7.18
N GLU A 281 2.67 -9.63 7.79
CA GLU A 281 2.49 -8.41 8.57
C GLU A 281 3.41 -8.38 9.80
N LYS A 282 3.47 -9.46 10.57
CA LYS A 282 4.37 -9.55 11.76
C LYS A 282 5.84 -9.35 11.37
N LYS A 283 6.29 -9.97 10.28
CA LYS A 283 7.66 -9.78 9.77
C LYS A 283 7.95 -8.34 9.38
N VAL A 284 6.98 -7.65 8.75
CA VAL A 284 7.13 -6.23 8.41
C VAL A 284 7.18 -5.38 9.69
N LEU A 285 6.33 -5.66 10.68
CA LEU A 285 6.33 -4.95 11.96
C LEU A 285 7.64 -5.14 12.74
N GLU A 286 8.19 -6.35 12.78
CA GLU A 286 9.51 -6.61 13.38
C GLU A 286 10.64 -5.89 12.64
N GLN A 287 10.56 -5.82 11.31
CA GLN A 287 11.51 -5.03 10.52
C GLN A 287 11.44 -3.55 10.88
N ILE A 288 10.24 -2.99 11.02
CA ILE A 288 10.05 -1.58 11.40
C ILE A 288 10.61 -1.34 12.81
N ASP A 289 10.27 -2.17 13.81
CA ASP A 289 10.83 -2.04 15.16
C ASP A 289 12.36 -2.15 15.13
N GLY A 290 12.91 -3.08 14.34
CA GLY A 290 14.35 -3.25 14.15
C GLY A 290 15.03 -1.98 13.63
N ILE A 291 14.51 -1.39 12.55
CA ILE A 291 15.06 -0.15 11.97
C ILE A 291 15.07 1.00 13.00
N PHE A 292 13.98 1.17 13.75
CA PHE A 292 13.90 2.24 14.75
C PHE A 292 14.68 1.94 16.02
N LYS A 293 14.93 0.66 16.34
CA LYS A 293 15.81 0.24 17.42
C LYS A 293 17.27 0.53 17.09
N ASP A 294 17.71 0.24 15.87
CA ASP A 294 19.06 0.56 15.41
C ASP A 294 19.27 2.09 15.42
N ARG A 295 18.27 2.83 14.95
CA ARG A 295 18.25 4.29 14.98
C ARG A 295 18.32 4.87 16.40
N GLU A 296 17.74 4.20 17.40
CA GLU A 296 17.81 4.60 18.81
C GLU A 296 19.23 4.43 19.38
N VAL A 297 19.98 3.42 18.91
CA VAL A 297 21.39 3.23 19.30
C VAL A 297 22.29 4.29 18.66
N GLU A 298 21.98 4.70 17.44
CA GLU A 298 22.73 5.70 16.66
C GLU A 298 22.39 7.16 17.02
N LEU A 299 21.57 7.42 18.05
CA LEU A 299 21.13 8.78 18.40
C LEU A 299 22.28 9.76 18.65
N ASP A 300 23.38 9.31 19.26
CA ASP A 300 24.54 10.16 19.54
C ASP A 300 25.46 10.35 18.31
N GLU A 301 25.24 9.60 17.24
CA GLU A 301 26.02 9.69 15.99
C GLU A 301 25.41 10.65 14.98
N PHE A 302 24.14 11.05 15.16
CA PHE A 302 23.47 11.97 14.25
C PHE A 302 23.97 13.39 14.40
N GLU A 303 24.26 14.02 13.27
CA GLU A 303 24.50 15.46 13.22
C GLU A 303 23.16 16.19 13.21
N TYR A 304 22.86 16.94 14.27
CA TYR A 304 21.59 17.65 14.44
C TYR A 304 21.59 19.06 13.84
N TYR A 305 20.41 19.70 13.80
CA TYR A 305 20.25 21.02 13.17
C TYR A 305 21.24 22.07 13.67
N GLN A 306 21.44 22.15 14.99
CA GLN A 306 22.36 23.13 15.58
C GLN A 306 23.82 22.86 15.18
N GLU A 307 24.25 21.60 15.16
CA GLU A 307 25.61 21.23 14.77
C GLU A 307 25.89 21.55 13.31
N ARG A 308 24.94 21.23 12.42
CA ARG A 308 25.03 21.58 11.00
C ARG A 308 25.18 23.08 10.80
N ARG A 309 24.39 23.88 11.53
CA ARG A 309 24.45 25.35 11.46
C ARG A 309 25.79 25.91 11.95
N LEU A 310 26.42 25.28 12.94
CA LEU A 310 27.73 25.71 13.45
C LEU A 310 28.88 25.38 12.49
N LYS A 311 28.76 24.34 11.67
CA LYS A 311 29.80 24.00 10.66
C LYS A 311 29.94 25.08 9.59
N ASP A 312 28.85 25.75 9.25
CA ASP A 312 28.84 26.81 8.25
C ASP A 312 29.41 28.15 8.75
N LEU A 313 29.87 28.22 10.01
CA LEU A 313 30.38 29.46 10.61
C LEU A 313 31.70 29.96 10.02
N GLY A 314 32.42 29.14 9.23
CA GLY A 314 33.67 29.57 8.59
C GLY A 314 34.73 30.08 9.57
N LEU A 315 34.79 29.52 10.79
CA LEU A 315 35.66 29.99 11.88
C LEU A 315 37.16 29.96 11.54
N ALA A 316 37.56 29.19 10.52
CA ALA A 316 38.90 29.17 9.94
C ALA A 316 38.92 29.83 8.55
N GLY A 317 38.36 31.04 8.43
CA GLY A 317 38.45 31.87 7.23
C GLY A 317 39.80 32.59 7.10
N GLU A 318 40.02 33.26 5.97
CA GLU A 318 41.17 34.14 5.78
C GLU A 318 41.14 35.29 6.80
N GLN A 319 42.32 35.74 7.22
CA GLN A 319 42.48 36.84 8.18
C GLN A 319 41.84 38.09 7.57
N GLY A 320 40.60 38.42 7.97
CA GLY A 320 39.84 39.50 7.36
C GLY A 320 40.63 40.81 7.36
N ASP A 321 40.76 41.42 6.19
CA ASP A 321 41.45 42.71 6.04
C ASP A 321 40.90 43.71 7.06
N ILE A 322 41.80 44.38 7.77
CA ILE A 322 41.45 45.44 8.72
C ILE A 322 40.77 46.55 7.92
N ILE A 323 39.44 46.62 8.00
CA ILE A 323 38.65 47.64 7.33
C ILE A 323 38.86 48.96 8.10
N PHE A 324 39.81 49.78 7.66
CA PHE A 324 39.97 51.14 8.17
C PHE A 324 38.78 51.99 7.73
N TRP A 325 37.92 52.34 8.70
CA TRP A 325 36.93 53.39 8.51
C TRP A 325 37.65 54.74 8.55
N GLU A 326 38.02 55.29 7.39
CA GLU A 326 38.39 56.70 7.30
C GLU A 326 37.13 57.57 7.24
N PRO A 327 36.97 58.55 8.14
CA PRO A 327 35.88 59.53 8.05
C PRO A 327 36.19 60.53 6.92
N LYS A 328 35.21 60.75 6.05
CA LYS A 328 35.26 61.78 4.98
C LYS A 328 35.27 63.20 5.52
#